data_AF-A0A2Z6UY94-F1
#
_entry.id   AF-A0A2Z6UY94-F1
#
_cell.length_a   1.000
_cell.length_b   1.000
_cell.length_c   1.000
_cell.angle_alpha   90.00
_cell.angle_beta   90.00
_cell.angle_gamma   90.00
#
_symmetry.space_group_name_H-M   'P 1'
#
loop_
_entity.id
_entity.type
_entity.pdbx_description
1 polymer ?
#
loop_
_entity_poly.entity_id
_entity_poly.type
_entity_poly.pdbx_seq_one_letter_code
_entity_poly.pdbx_strand_id
1 'polypeptide(L)'
;MRIADGDEAEAFRAAIDDRTKALYVETIGNPRFNIPDFAALAHIVHENGIPLIVDNTFGCGGYLCRPIEQGADIVVQSATKWIGGHGTSIGGVIVDSGKFDWGNGKFPQFTEPAPGYHGLNFYEVFGLSGPLGNIAFIIRARVEGLRDFGPALSPFNAFLLLQGLETLSLRVDRHVSNGLALANWLKEQPQVEWVDYPGLPEHPYHERAKKYSHFN
;
A
#
# COMPACT_ATOMS: atom_id res chain seq x y z
N MET A 1 -10.40 -9.75 11.55
CA MET A 1 -10.44 -9.10 10.22
C MET A 1 -11.87 -9.17 9.72
N ARG A 2 -12.44 -8.04 9.25
CA ARG A 2 -13.73 -8.02 8.57
C ARG A 2 -13.49 -7.79 7.08
N ILE A 3 -14.31 -8.39 6.23
CA ILE A 3 -14.23 -8.26 4.79
C ILE A 3 -15.43 -7.40 4.38
N ALA A 4 -15.19 -6.33 3.61
CA ALA A 4 -16.26 -5.52 3.05
C ALA A 4 -17.02 -6.31 1.99
N ASP A 5 -18.34 -6.10 1.91
CA ASP A 5 -19.18 -6.76 0.91
C ASP A 5 -19.18 -5.94 -0.40
N GLY A 6 -18.09 -6.08 -1.17
CA GLY A 6 -17.89 -5.42 -2.45
C GLY A 6 -16.77 -4.37 -2.47
N ASP A 7 -16.66 -3.68 -3.61
CA ASP A 7 -15.55 -2.77 -3.93
C ASP A 7 -15.89 -1.29 -3.73
N GLU A 8 -17.15 -0.98 -3.39
CA GLU A 8 -17.64 0.37 -3.22
C GLU A 8 -17.33 0.92 -1.83
N ALA A 9 -16.97 2.19 -1.75
CA ALA A 9 -16.49 2.83 -0.53
C ALA A 9 -17.49 2.71 0.64
N GLU A 10 -18.80 2.71 0.36
CA GLU A 10 -19.85 2.57 1.38
C GLU A 10 -19.89 1.17 2.01
N ALA A 11 -19.52 0.12 1.27
CA ALA A 11 -19.40 -1.23 1.83
C ALA A 11 -18.31 -1.29 2.91
N PHE A 12 -17.23 -0.52 2.73
CA PHE A 12 -16.19 -0.38 3.74
C PHE A 12 -16.69 0.45 4.94
N ARG A 13 -17.41 1.56 4.69
CA ARG A 13 -17.99 2.38 5.77
C ARG A 13 -18.88 1.54 6.69
N ALA A 14 -19.75 0.72 6.11
CA ALA A 14 -20.67 -0.15 6.86
C ALA A 14 -19.95 -1.19 7.74
N ALA A 15 -18.69 -1.55 7.41
CA ALA A 15 -17.92 -2.53 8.17
C ALA A 15 -17.16 -1.93 9.37
N ILE A 16 -17.00 -0.60 9.42
CA ILE A 16 -16.27 0.13 10.47
C ILE A 16 -17.08 0.16 11.77
N ASP A 17 -16.41 -0.10 12.88
CA ASP A 17 -16.93 0.05 14.23
C ASP A 17 -15.91 0.71 15.18
N ASP A 18 -16.27 0.81 16.45
CA ASP A 18 -15.44 1.33 17.54
C ASP A 18 -14.12 0.57 17.76
N ARG A 19 -14.09 -0.73 17.42
CA ARG A 19 -12.89 -1.58 17.53
C ARG A 19 -11.99 -1.54 16.31
N THR A 20 -12.44 -0.95 15.21
CA THR A 20 -11.68 -0.90 13.96
C THR A 20 -10.42 -0.03 14.15
N LYS A 21 -9.26 -0.51 13.68
CA LYS A 21 -7.96 0.15 13.84
C LYS A 21 -7.26 0.54 12.55
N ALA A 22 -7.74 0.08 11.41
CA ALA A 22 -7.23 0.42 10.09
C ALA A 22 -8.21 -0.09 9.02
N LEU A 23 -8.12 0.49 7.82
CA LEU A 23 -8.65 -0.08 6.60
C LEU A 23 -7.47 -0.57 5.74
N TYR A 24 -7.60 -1.74 5.14
CA TYR A 24 -6.57 -2.33 4.28
C TYR A 24 -7.14 -2.61 2.89
N VAL A 25 -6.43 -2.16 1.84
CA VAL A 25 -6.73 -2.48 0.44
C VAL A 25 -5.45 -2.75 -0.35
N GLU A 26 -5.57 -3.40 -1.50
CA GLU A 26 -4.50 -3.53 -2.48
C GLU A 26 -4.70 -2.49 -3.59
N THR A 27 -3.63 -1.96 -4.18
CA THR A 27 -3.80 -0.97 -5.26
C THR A 27 -4.51 -1.54 -6.48
N ILE A 28 -4.31 -2.83 -6.73
CA ILE A 28 -5.03 -3.62 -7.70
C ILE A 28 -5.29 -4.97 -7.04
N GLY A 29 -6.57 -5.32 -6.86
CA GLY A 29 -6.92 -6.61 -6.27
C GLY A 29 -6.68 -7.77 -7.26
N ASN A 30 -6.17 -8.89 -6.75
CA ASN A 30 -5.98 -10.12 -7.52
C ASN A 30 -7.00 -11.19 -7.10
N PRO A 31 -7.73 -11.85 -8.03
CA PRO A 31 -7.55 -11.88 -9.49
C PRO A 31 -8.45 -10.93 -10.31
N ARG A 32 -9.30 -10.11 -9.67
CA ARG A 32 -10.35 -9.34 -10.38
C ARG A 32 -9.90 -7.99 -10.95
N PHE A 33 -8.64 -7.62 -10.73
CA PHE A 33 -8.07 -6.32 -11.09
C PHE A 33 -8.92 -5.11 -10.68
N ASN A 34 -9.68 -5.24 -9.59
CA ASN A 34 -10.48 -4.17 -9.02
C ASN A 34 -9.56 -3.09 -8.43
N ILE A 35 -9.94 -1.83 -8.66
CA ILE A 35 -9.17 -0.66 -8.24
C ILE A 35 -9.98 0.11 -7.20
N PRO A 36 -9.51 0.19 -5.94
CA PRO A 36 -10.20 0.94 -4.89
C PRO A 36 -10.29 2.43 -5.21
N ASP A 37 -11.35 3.08 -4.75
CA ASP A 37 -11.40 4.55 -4.72
C ASP A 37 -10.61 5.06 -3.50
N PHE A 38 -9.30 5.26 -3.66
CA PHE A 38 -8.44 5.69 -2.54
C PHE A 38 -8.89 7.00 -1.92
N ALA A 39 -9.42 7.94 -2.72
CA ALA A 39 -9.81 9.25 -2.22
C ALA A 39 -11.07 9.15 -1.34
N ALA A 40 -12.07 8.39 -1.79
CA ALA A 40 -13.27 8.14 -1.01
C ALA A 40 -12.96 7.33 0.26
N LEU A 41 -12.11 6.31 0.16
CA LEU A 41 -11.69 5.51 1.31
C LEU A 41 -10.88 6.32 2.32
N ALA A 42 -9.93 7.14 1.88
CA ALA A 42 -9.15 8.04 2.73
C ALA A 42 -10.09 8.95 3.54
N HIS A 43 -11.06 9.57 2.87
CA HIS A 43 -12.08 10.39 3.54
C HIS A 43 -12.83 9.61 4.62
N ILE A 44 -13.35 8.41 4.29
CA ILE A 44 -14.09 7.56 5.25
C ILE A 44 -13.24 7.22 6.48
N VAL A 45 -11.99 6.81 6.28
CA VAL A 45 -11.14 6.37 7.39
C VAL A 45 -10.75 7.54 8.30
N HIS A 46 -10.46 8.70 7.71
CA HIS A 46 -10.07 9.90 8.46
C HIS A 46 -11.23 10.49 9.24
N GLU A 47 -12.47 10.46 8.70
CA GLU A 47 -13.69 10.77 9.47
C GLU A 47 -13.86 9.89 10.72
N ASN A 48 -13.37 8.65 10.64
CA ASN A 48 -13.45 7.67 11.73
C ASN A 48 -12.17 7.60 12.58
N GLY A 49 -11.19 8.48 12.35
CA GLY A 49 -9.93 8.51 13.07
C GLY A 49 -9.12 7.21 12.96
N ILE A 50 -9.18 6.51 11.83
CA ILE A 50 -8.39 5.31 11.55
C ILE A 50 -7.55 5.49 10.27
N PRO A 51 -6.39 4.84 10.14
CA PRO A 51 -5.52 4.98 8.97
C PRO A 51 -5.98 4.10 7.79
N LEU A 52 -5.66 4.56 6.58
CA LEU A 52 -5.70 3.77 5.35
C LEU A 52 -4.32 3.13 5.09
N ILE A 53 -4.29 1.81 5.06
CA ILE A 53 -3.12 1.00 4.69
C ILE A 53 -3.34 0.46 3.28
N VAL A 54 -2.38 0.70 2.38
CA VAL A 54 -2.47 0.24 0.99
C VAL A 54 -1.30 -0.68 0.66
N ASP A 55 -1.58 -1.91 0.28
CA ASP A 55 -0.60 -2.76 -0.41
C ASP A 55 -0.40 -2.23 -1.83
N ASN A 56 0.73 -1.58 -2.03
CA ASN A 56 1.09 -0.98 -3.30
C ASN A 56 2.05 -1.86 -4.11
N THR A 57 2.07 -3.17 -3.88
CA THR A 57 2.97 -4.07 -4.61
C THR A 57 2.71 -3.91 -6.12
N PHE A 58 1.45 -3.93 -6.58
CA PHE A 58 1.08 -3.68 -7.98
C PHE A 58 1.34 -2.24 -8.47
N GLY A 59 1.55 -1.28 -7.57
CA GLY A 59 2.02 0.06 -7.95
C GLY A 59 3.52 0.12 -8.25
N CYS A 60 4.22 -1.01 -8.16
CA CYS A 60 5.59 -1.20 -8.61
C CYS A 60 6.56 -0.16 -8.04
N GLY A 61 6.70 -0.11 -6.71
CA GLY A 61 7.63 0.82 -6.07
C GLY A 61 7.19 2.30 -6.13
N GLY A 62 5.94 2.57 -6.49
CA GLY A 62 5.45 3.94 -6.68
C GLY A 62 5.57 4.47 -8.11
N TYR A 63 6.00 3.63 -9.06
CA TYR A 63 6.10 4.00 -10.47
C TYR A 63 4.72 4.11 -11.12
N LEU A 64 3.84 3.14 -10.89
CA LEU A 64 2.49 3.15 -11.47
C LEU A 64 1.51 3.93 -10.61
N CYS A 65 1.53 3.72 -9.29
CA CYS A 65 0.58 4.32 -8.37
C CYS A 65 1.28 4.81 -7.10
N ARG A 66 0.91 6.00 -6.62
CA ARG A 66 1.43 6.60 -5.37
C ARG A 66 0.30 6.85 -4.37
N PRO A 67 -0.15 5.84 -3.60
CA PRO A 67 -1.32 5.97 -2.74
C PRO A 67 -1.22 7.08 -1.68
N ILE A 68 -0.02 7.44 -1.23
CA ILE A 68 0.20 8.53 -0.26
C ILE A 68 -0.24 9.89 -0.82
N GLU A 69 -0.16 10.08 -2.14
CA GLU A 69 -0.67 11.28 -2.82
C GLU A 69 -2.21 11.29 -2.88
N GLN A 70 -2.84 10.12 -2.68
CA GLN A 70 -4.30 9.91 -2.70
C GLN A 70 -4.92 9.76 -1.31
N GLY A 71 -4.15 9.99 -0.25
CA GLY A 71 -4.63 9.96 1.14
C GLY A 71 -4.32 8.67 1.92
N ALA A 72 -3.56 7.73 1.36
CA ALA A 72 -3.07 6.59 2.14
C ALA A 72 -2.09 7.05 3.22
N ASP A 73 -2.22 6.48 4.41
CA ASP A 73 -1.38 6.82 5.56
C ASP A 73 -0.14 5.93 5.61
N ILE A 74 -0.32 4.64 5.34
CA ILE A 74 0.74 3.63 5.31
C ILE A 74 0.68 2.89 3.98
N VAL A 75 1.84 2.66 3.37
CA VAL A 75 1.99 1.81 2.19
C VAL A 75 2.84 0.60 2.54
N VAL A 76 2.36 -0.59 2.20
CA VAL A 76 3.15 -1.83 2.28
C VAL A 76 3.44 -2.35 0.89
N GLN A 77 4.59 -2.99 0.70
CA GLN A 77 4.96 -3.59 -0.58
C GLN A 77 5.75 -4.88 -0.37
N SER A 78 5.45 -5.90 -1.17
CA SER A 78 6.34 -7.04 -1.34
C SER A 78 7.47 -6.66 -2.30
N ALA A 79 8.61 -6.26 -1.73
CA ALA A 79 9.81 -5.91 -2.50
C ALA A 79 10.35 -7.10 -3.31
N THR A 80 9.99 -8.33 -2.92
CA THR A 80 10.22 -9.56 -3.69
C THR A 80 9.78 -9.46 -5.16
N LYS A 81 8.69 -8.72 -5.43
CA LYS A 81 8.08 -8.66 -6.76
C LYS A 81 8.75 -7.62 -7.65
N TRP A 82 8.08 -6.53 -8.00
CA TRP A 82 8.55 -5.60 -9.03
C TRP A 82 9.78 -4.77 -8.62
N ILE A 83 9.94 -4.46 -7.33
CA ILE A 83 11.12 -3.76 -6.81
C ILE A 83 12.38 -4.61 -7.07
N GLY A 84 12.40 -5.86 -6.58
CA GLY A 84 13.49 -6.79 -6.85
C GLY A 84 13.59 -7.18 -8.32
N GLY A 85 12.46 -7.43 -8.98
CA GLY A 85 12.33 -7.59 -10.44
C GLY A 85 12.88 -8.89 -11.04
N HIS A 86 13.73 -9.62 -10.31
CA HIS A 86 14.52 -10.73 -10.86
C HIS A 86 14.24 -12.08 -10.21
N GLY A 87 13.29 -12.17 -9.26
CA GLY A 87 12.93 -13.43 -8.60
C GLY A 87 14.02 -14.03 -7.71
N THR A 88 14.99 -13.23 -7.27
CA THR A 88 16.19 -13.69 -6.56
C THR A 88 16.17 -13.49 -5.06
N SER A 89 15.31 -12.59 -4.55
CA SER A 89 15.34 -12.16 -3.15
C SER A 89 13.95 -11.92 -2.60
N ILE A 90 13.71 -12.40 -1.38
CA ILE A 90 12.50 -12.08 -0.63
C ILE A 90 12.75 -10.82 0.20
N GLY A 91 11.78 -9.91 0.20
CA GLY A 91 11.78 -8.73 1.04
C GLY A 91 10.42 -8.02 1.08
N GLY A 92 10.25 -7.18 2.09
CA GLY A 92 9.09 -6.32 2.28
C GLY A 92 9.52 -4.90 2.66
N VAL A 93 8.68 -3.92 2.34
CA VAL A 93 8.88 -2.51 2.69
C VAL A 93 7.59 -1.96 3.28
N ILE A 94 7.71 -1.21 4.37
CA ILE A 94 6.66 -0.37 4.95
C ILE A 94 7.10 1.09 4.74
N VAL A 95 6.23 1.89 4.15
CA VAL A 95 6.42 3.33 3.96
C VAL A 95 5.34 4.05 4.75
N ASP A 96 5.77 4.94 5.64
CA ASP A 96 4.90 5.80 6.44
C ASP A 96 4.83 7.18 5.79
N SER A 97 3.62 7.69 5.58
CA SER A 97 3.40 9.02 5.01
C SER A 97 3.76 10.15 5.99
N GLY A 98 3.76 9.86 7.28
CA GLY A 98 3.85 10.86 8.35
C GLY A 98 2.67 11.83 8.41
N LYS A 99 1.52 11.50 7.81
CA LYS A 99 0.35 12.38 7.78
C LYS A 99 -0.70 12.08 8.86
N PHE A 100 -0.78 10.83 9.31
CA PHE A 100 -1.84 10.37 10.21
C PHE A 100 -1.60 10.77 11.68
N ASP A 101 -2.64 11.24 12.36
CA ASP A 101 -2.60 11.56 13.79
C ASP A 101 -2.78 10.29 14.66
N TRP A 102 -1.67 9.72 15.11
CA TRP A 102 -1.67 8.58 16.04
C TRP A 102 -2.07 8.95 17.48
N GLY A 103 -2.19 10.24 17.80
CA GLY A 103 -2.57 10.77 19.10
C GLY A 103 -4.07 11.05 19.27
N ASN A 104 -4.90 10.68 18.29
CA ASN A 104 -6.34 10.97 18.27
C ASN A 104 -7.20 10.18 19.31
N GLY A 105 -6.57 9.48 20.24
CA GLY A 105 -7.21 8.70 21.30
C GLY A 105 -7.55 7.24 20.94
N LYS A 106 -7.50 6.84 19.66
CA LYS A 106 -7.78 5.44 19.26
C LYS A 106 -6.57 4.51 19.39
N PHE A 107 -5.37 5.06 19.55
CA PHE A 107 -4.13 4.30 19.52
C PHE A 107 -3.29 4.52 20.79
N PRO A 108 -3.78 4.06 21.97
CA PRO A 108 -3.10 4.25 23.25
C PRO A 108 -1.65 3.75 23.24
N GLN A 109 -1.34 2.75 22.41
CA GLN A 109 0.01 2.23 22.26
C GLN A 109 1.04 3.23 21.70
N PHE A 110 0.61 4.39 21.19
CA PHE A 110 1.50 5.50 20.85
C PHE A 110 1.53 6.59 21.92
N THR A 111 0.45 6.77 22.68
CA THR A 111 0.29 7.88 23.64
C THR A 111 0.47 7.48 25.10
N GLU A 112 0.65 6.18 25.39
CA GLU A 112 0.95 5.66 26.72
C GLU A 112 2.45 5.29 26.83
N PRO A 113 3.03 5.34 28.04
CA PRO A 113 4.42 4.95 28.27
C PRO A 113 4.71 3.51 27.82
N ALA A 114 5.66 3.33 26.91
CA ALA A 114 6.06 2.02 26.41
C ALA A 114 7.00 1.29 27.40
N PRO A 115 6.58 0.17 28.02
CA PRO A 115 7.42 -0.54 28.99
C PRO A 115 8.70 -1.10 28.36
N GLY A 116 8.63 -1.54 27.11
CA GLY A 116 9.77 -2.06 26.34
C GLY A 116 10.78 -0.99 25.90
N TYR A 117 10.55 0.28 26.26
CA TYR A 117 11.44 1.39 25.93
C TYR A 117 11.51 2.42 27.08
N HIS A 118 11.64 1.93 28.32
CA HIS A 118 11.85 2.74 29.53
C HIS A 118 10.78 3.80 29.81
N GLY A 119 9.53 3.52 29.43
CA GLY A 119 8.41 4.45 29.62
C GLY A 119 8.35 5.57 28.59
N LEU A 120 9.07 5.46 27.46
CA LEU A 120 8.97 6.40 26.35
C LEU A 120 7.52 6.50 25.85
N ASN A 121 7.02 7.72 25.71
CA ASN A 121 5.80 8.02 24.98
C ASN A 121 6.14 8.32 23.51
N PHE A 122 5.75 7.44 22.58
CA PHE A 122 6.11 7.57 21.17
C PHE A 122 5.50 8.81 20.52
N TYR A 123 4.28 9.19 20.89
CA TYR A 123 3.59 10.32 20.29
C TYR A 123 4.17 11.66 20.76
N GLU A 124 4.58 11.78 22.02
CA GLU A 124 5.24 12.99 22.52
C GLU A 124 6.55 13.29 21.80
N VAL A 125 7.34 12.26 21.47
CA VAL A 125 8.66 12.43 20.86
C VAL A 125 8.60 12.42 19.33
N PHE A 126 7.75 11.59 18.74
CA PHE A 126 7.72 11.31 17.30
C PHE A 126 6.36 11.58 16.62
N GLY A 127 5.41 12.21 17.31
CA GLY A 127 4.09 12.58 16.77
C GLY A 127 4.10 13.82 15.89
N LEU A 128 2.92 14.40 15.64
CA LEU A 128 2.73 15.52 14.69
C LEU A 128 3.64 16.74 14.94
N SER A 129 3.91 17.05 16.21
CA SER A 129 4.75 18.18 16.62
C SER A 129 6.15 17.76 17.07
N GLY A 130 6.55 16.51 16.81
CA GLY A 130 7.86 15.99 17.18
C GLY A 130 8.98 16.69 16.39
N PRO A 131 10.18 16.86 16.98
CA PRO A 131 11.32 17.54 16.33
C PRO A 131 11.86 16.81 15.08
N LEU A 132 11.47 15.56 14.87
CA LEU A 132 11.88 14.72 13.74
C LEU A 132 10.75 14.51 12.70
N GLY A 133 9.64 15.25 12.84
CA GLY A 133 8.41 15.03 12.09
C GLY A 133 7.58 13.87 12.66
N ASN A 134 6.39 13.67 12.08
CA ASN A 134 5.48 12.61 12.46
C ASN A 134 5.98 11.26 11.93
N ILE A 135 6.76 10.56 12.74
CA ILE A 135 7.36 9.26 12.41
C ILE A 135 7.06 8.20 13.48
N ALA A 136 6.07 8.46 14.35
CA ALA A 136 5.73 7.59 15.47
C ALA A 136 5.45 6.15 15.03
N PHE A 137 4.70 5.96 13.94
CA PHE A 137 4.39 4.62 13.43
C PHE A 137 5.62 3.90 12.91
N ILE A 138 6.37 4.48 11.97
CA ILE A 138 7.53 3.79 11.39
C ILE A 138 8.64 3.51 12.40
N ILE A 139 8.85 4.41 13.37
CA ILE A 139 9.82 4.18 14.44
C ILE A 139 9.36 3.05 15.34
N ARG A 140 8.10 3.05 15.78
CA ARG A 140 7.58 1.98 16.63
C ARG A 140 7.58 0.62 15.92
N ALA A 141 7.24 0.58 14.63
CA ALA A 141 7.35 -0.62 13.80
C ALA A 141 8.79 -1.17 13.76
N ARG A 142 9.81 -0.31 13.84
CA ARG A 142 11.22 -0.70 13.91
C ARG A 142 11.66 -1.11 15.31
N VAL A 143 11.40 -0.30 16.33
CA VAL A 143 12.02 -0.50 17.65
C VAL A 143 11.26 -1.48 18.53
N GLU A 144 9.98 -1.72 18.27
CA GLU A 144 9.20 -2.80 18.90
C GLU A 144 8.96 -3.93 17.89
N GLY A 145 8.34 -3.63 16.74
CA GLY A 145 7.93 -4.66 15.78
C GLY A 145 9.10 -5.51 15.25
N LEU A 146 10.09 -4.87 14.61
CA LEU A 146 11.26 -5.58 14.10
C LEU A 146 12.10 -6.20 15.23
N ARG A 147 12.28 -5.48 16.35
CA ARG A 147 13.06 -5.96 17.49
C ARG A 147 12.49 -7.24 18.09
N ASP A 148 11.18 -7.29 18.30
CA ASP A 148 10.53 -8.35 19.08
C ASP A 148 10.10 -9.53 18.18
N PHE A 149 9.64 -9.28 16.95
CA PHE A 149 9.23 -10.34 16.02
C PHE A 149 10.36 -10.83 15.09
N GLY A 150 11.44 -10.07 14.94
CA GLY A 150 12.63 -10.47 14.18
C GLY A 150 12.53 -10.60 12.64
N PRO A 151 11.58 -10.00 11.88
CA PRO A 151 11.57 -10.09 10.41
C PRO A 151 12.66 -9.20 9.77
N ALA A 152 13.92 -9.42 10.15
CA ALA A 152 15.07 -8.68 9.66
C ALA A 152 15.40 -9.09 8.21
N LEU A 153 15.53 -8.09 7.34
CA LEU A 153 15.98 -8.32 5.96
C LEU A 153 17.48 -8.60 5.94
N SER A 154 17.89 -9.68 5.27
CA SER A 154 19.31 -9.95 4.99
C SER A 154 19.94 -8.75 4.26
N PRO A 155 21.12 -8.26 4.68
CA PRO A 155 21.84 -7.19 3.97
C PRO A 155 22.13 -7.56 2.51
N PHE A 156 22.37 -8.84 2.22
CA PHE A 156 22.57 -9.32 0.86
C PHE A 156 21.28 -9.22 0.03
N ASN A 157 20.12 -9.58 0.61
CA ASN A 157 18.84 -9.38 -0.07
C ASN A 157 18.58 -7.88 -0.28
N ALA A 158 18.91 -7.01 0.68
CA ALA A 158 18.79 -5.57 0.51
C ALA A 158 19.63 -5.06 -0.69
N PHE A 159 20.88 -5.53 -0.81
CA PHE A 159 21.73 -5.23 -1.97
C PHE A 159 21.10 -5.70 -3.31
N LEU A 160 20.60 -6.93 -3.36
CA LEU A 160 19.96 -7.46 -4.57
C LEU A 160 18.66 -6.72 -4.93
N LEU A 161 17.89 -6.29 -3.93
CA LEU A 161 16.70 -5.48 -4.14
C LEU A 161 17.06 -4.07 -4.68
N LEU A 162 18.15 -3.47 -4.21
CA LEU A 162 18.67 -2.20 -4.75
C LEU A 162 19.10 -2.34 -6.22
N GLN A 163 19.78 -3.44 -6.57
CA GLN A 163 20.12 -3.75 -7.96
C GLN A 163 18.87 -3.88 -8.85
N GLY A 164 17.79 -4.49 -8.33
CA GLY A 164 16.49 -4.48 -8.99
C GLY A 164 15.95 -3.07 -9.20
N LEU A 165 15.99 -2.24 -8.15
CA LEU A 165 15.41 -0.91 -8.13
C LEU A 165 16.02 0.04 -9.19
N GLU A 166 17.31 -0.09 -9.50
CA GLU A 166 18.02 0.70 -10.52
C GLU A 166 17.36 0.68 -11.90
N THR A 167 16.62 -0.39 -12.22
CA THR A 167 15.97 -0.59 -13.53
C THR A 167 14.44 -0.63 -13.43
N LEU A 168 13.87 -0.29 -12.27
CA LEU A 168 12.44 -0.43 -11.99
C LEU A 168 11.55 0.21 -13.05
N SER A 169 11.76 1.49 -13.36
CA SER A 169 10.94 2.21 -14.34
C SER A 169 11.01 1.58 -15.73
N LEU A 170 12.22 1.25 -16.21
CA LEU A 170 12.44 0.66 -17.53
C LEU A 170 11.76 -0.70 -17.67
N ARG A 171 11.87 -1.55 -16.62
CA ARG A 171 11.21 -2.85 -16.59
C ARG A 171 9.69 -2.69 -16.57
N VAL A 172 9.18 -1.83 -15.70
CA VAL A 172 7.73 -1.66 -15.51
C VAL A 172 7.07 -1.06 -16.75
N ASP A 173 7.68 -0.05 -17.38
CA ASP A 173 7.25 0.50 -18.68
C ASP A 173 7.11 -0.61 -19.74
N ARG A 174 8.13 -1.47 -19.86
CA ARG A 174 8.07 -2.62 -20.78
C ARG A 174 7.04 -3.66 -20.36
N HIS A 175 6.85 -3.92 -19.07
CA HIS A 175 5.85 -4.87 -18.58
C HIS A 175 4.42 -4.39 -18.91
N VAL A 176 4.15 -3.11 -18.68
CA VAL A 176 2.83 -2.51 -18.91
C VAL A 176 2.51 -2.44 -20.41
N SER A 177 3.44 -1.95 -21.23
CA SER A 177 3.25 -1.89 -22.69
C SER A 177 3.04 -3.27 -23.30
N ASN A 178 3.82 -4.27 -22.90
CA ASN A 178 3.62 -5.66 -23.33
C ASN A 178 2.28 -6.22 -22.84
N GLY A 179 1.89 -5.95 -21.58
CA GLY A 179 0.62 -6.39 -21.01
C GLY A 179 -0.58 -5.85 -21.78
N LEU A 180 -0.57 -4.55 -22.09
CA LEU A 180 -1.62 -3.91 -22.89
C LEU A 180 -1.65 -4.44 -24.34
N ALA A 181 -0.49 -4.61 -24.98
CA ALA A 181 -0.41 -5.17 -26.32
C ALA A 181 -0.99 -6.60 -26.37
N LEU A 182 -0.65 -7.43 -25.37
CA LEU A 182 -1.17 -8.79 -25.26
C LEU A 182 -2.67 -8.80 -24.97
N ALA A 183 -3.16 -7.92 -24.09
CA ALA A 183 -4.58 -7.80 -23.79
C ALA A 183 -5.39 -7.45 -25.05
N ASN A 184 -4.91 -6.49 -25.86
CA ASN A 184 -5.53 -6.16 -27.14
C ASN A 184 -5.48 -7.32 -28.13
N TRP A 185 -4.33 -7.98 -28.27
CA TRP A 185 -4.20 -9.15 -29.16
C TRP A 185 -5.14 -10.28 -28.74
N LEU A 186 -5.27 -10.56 -27.44
CA LEU A 186 -6.16 -11.60 -26.91
C LEU A 186 -7.63 -11.33 -27.24
N LYS A 187 -8.08 -10.07 -27.24
CA LYS A 187 -9.45 -9.70 -27.64
C LYS A 187 -9.78 -10.05 -29.09
N GLU A 188 -8.77 -10.13 -29.95
CA GLU A 188 -8.95 -10.45 -31.38
C GLU A 188 -8.97 -11.96 -31.63
N GLN A 189 -8.66 -12.79 -30.62
CA GLN A 189 -8.56 -14.23 -30.80
C GLN A 189 -9.94 -14.90 -30.65
N PRO A 190 -10.43 -15.65 -31.67
CA PRO A 190 -11.75 -16.29 -31.61
C PRO A 190 -11.87 -17.38 -30.54
N GLN A 191 -10.74 -17.87 -30.00
CA GLN A 191 -10.70 -18.87 -28.93
C GLN A 191 -10.77 -18.26 -27.52
N VAL A 192 -10.66 -16.93 -27.40
CA VAL A 192 -10.66 -16.22 -26.11
C VAL A 192 -12.07 -15.71 -25.82
N GLU A 193 -12.63 -16.13 -24.68
CA GLU A 193 -13.99 -15.74 -24.30
C GLU A 193 -14.05 -14.31 -23.73
N TRP A 194 -13.06 -13.92 -22.92
CA TRP A 194 -12.99 -12.62 -22.29
C TRP A 194 -11.54 -12.24 -21.95
N VAL A 195 -11.30 -10.94 -21.80
CA VAL A 195 -10.03 -10.36 -21.37
C VAL A 195 -10.32 -9.34 -20.27
N ASP A 196 -9.65 -9.50 -19.13
CA ASP A 196 -9.82 -8.62 -17.96
C ASP A 196 -8.50 -7.90 -17.67
N TYR A 197 -8.40 -6.65 -18.12
CA TYR A 197 -7.21 -5.83 -17.94
C TYR A 197 -7.59 -4.36 -17.74
N PRO A 198 -7.20 -3.70 -16.63
CA PRO A 198 -7.60 -2.32 -16.34
C PRO A 198 -7.19 -1.28 -17.37
N GLY A 199 -6.17 -1.56 -18.18
CA GLY A 199 -5.77 -0.68 -19.29
C GLY A 199 -6.73 -0.69 -20.48
N LEU A 200 -7.68 -1.63 -20.54
CA LEU A 200 -8.67 -1.70 -21.60
C LEU A 200 -9.87 -0.77 -21.31
N PRO A 201 -10.38 -0.01 -22.30
CA PRO A 201 -11.49 0.93 -22.11
C PRO A 201 -12.78 0.33 -21.54
N GLU A 202 -13.08 -0.92 -21.87
CA GLU A 202 -14.27 -1.63 -21.41
C GLU A 202 -14.17 -2.19 -19.98
N HIS A 203 -12.98 -2.16 -19.36
CA HIS A 203 -12.82 -2.69 -18.00
C HIS A 203 -13.63 -1.84 -17.01
N PRO A 204 -14.40 -2.44 -16.07
CA PRO A 204 -15.27 -1.68 -15.15
C PRO A 204 -14.53 -0.61 -14.33
N TYR A 205 -13.25 -0.85 -14.05
CA TYR A 205 -12.39 0.06 -13.30
C TYR A 205 -11.43 0.90 -14.16
N HIS A 206 -11.59 0.95 -15.48
CA HIS A 206 -10.68 1.67 -16.39
C HIS A 206 -10.49 3.14 -16.02
N GLU A 207 -11.58 3.85 -15.67
CA GLU A 207 -11.49 5.26 -15.31
C GLU A 207 -10.78 5.48 -13.96
N ARG A 208 -10.96 4.56 -12.99
CA ARG A 208 -10.18 4.58 -11.74
C ARG A 208 -8.72 4.24 -12.01
N ALA A 209 -8.45 3.31 -12.92
CA ALA A 209 -7.10 2.97 -13.37
C ALA A 209 -6.39 4.21 -13.91
N LYS A 210 -7.02 4.95 -14.83
CA LYS A 210 -6.49 6.21 -15.38
C LYS A 210 -6.28 7.29 -14.32
N LYS A 211 -7.20 7.39 -13.35
CA LYS A 211 -7.11 8.39 -12.28
C LYS A 211 -5.93 8.14 -11.34
N TYR A 212 -5.70 6.89 -10.96
CA TYR A 212 -4.76 6.54 -9.88
C TYR A 212 -3.47 5.87 -10.35
N SER A 213 -3.42 5.37 -11.58
CA SER A 213 -2.30 4.61 -12.11
C SER A 213 -1.87 5.09 -13.49
N HIS A 214 -0.57 5.05 -13.75
CA HIS A 214 0.02 5.41 -15.03
C HIS A 214 0.21 4.17 -15.92
N PHE A 215 -0.87 3.68 -16.55
CA PHE A 215 -0.83 2.57 -17.52
C PHE A 215 -0.57 3.04 -18.97
N ASN A 216 0.19 4.12 -19.16
CA ASN A 216 0.38 4.76 -20.46
C ASN A 216 1.40 4.03 -21.32
#